data_AF-A0A8T0D8S7-F1
#
_entry.id   AF-A0A8T0D8S7-F1
#
_cell.length_a   1.000
_cell.length_b   1.000
_cell.length_c   1.000
_cell.angle_alpha   90.00
_cell.angle_beta   90.00
_cell.angle_gamma   90.00
#
_symmetry.space_group_name_H-M   'P 1'
#
loop_
_entity.id
_entity.type
_entity.pdbx_description
1 polymer ?
#
loop_
_entity_poly.entity_id
_entity_poly.type
_entity_poly.pdbx_seq_one_letter_code
_entity_poly.pdbx_strand_id
1 'polypeptide(L)'
;MQSFYRVGDVIDAVCFIFGYTSTPNFHFPPVTQISKNSFRPPPKVDSAVVRIEPRHPVPPVSFAEWDGILRLVFARKNKTIAANFSGKAVASLLRKHYLESCAARGVQPDPPAISSPVDGVDAMEQKVLTILRSSGFDKKRGRVLDEDDLLRLLLAFKKEDIRFG
;
A
#
# COMPACT_ATOMS: atom_id res chain seq x y z
N MET A 1 -7.93 24.90 10.14
CA MET A 1 -7.83 23.73 11.07
C MET A 1 -6.35 23.37 11.13
N GLN A 2 -5.66 23.81 12.19
CA GLN A 2 -4.22 23.64 12.38
C GLN A 2 -3.93 22.21 12.86
N SER A 3 -3.12 21.46 12.12
CA SER A 3 -2.55 20.21 12.61
C SER A 3 -1.14 20.49 13.12
N PHE A 4 -0.98 20.33 14.43
CA PHE A 4 0.30 20.21 15.10
C PHE A 4 0.97 18.90 14.68
N TYR A 5 2.27 18.93 14.45
CA TYR A 5 3.03 17.76 14.02
C TYR A 5 4.18 17.49 15.01
N ARG A 6 4.07 16.40 15.78
CA ARG A 6 5.11 15.79 16.65
C ARG A 6 6.13 15.03 15.78
N VAL A 7 7.20 14.48 16.37
CA VAL A 7 8.27 13.75 15.65
C VAL A 7 7.76 12.61 14.73
N GLY A 8 6.65 11.95 15.07
CA GLY A 8 5.99 10.97 14.19
C GLY A 8 5.39 11.58 12.91
N ASP A 9 5.15 12.88 12.93
CA ASP A 9 4.50 13.60 11.86
C ASP A 9 5.47 14.15 10.81
N VAL A 10 6.78 14.14 11.06
CA VAL A 10 7.78 14.37 9.99
C VAL A 10 7.86 13.15 9.09
N ILE A 11 7.71 11.94 9.66
CA ILE A 11 7.55 10.71 8.90
C ILE A 11 6.19 10.74 8.17
N ASP A 12 5.08 11.12 8.82
CA ASP A 12 3.80 11.29 8.13
C ASP A 12 3.83 12.43 7.09
N ALA A 13 4.66 13.47 7.23
CA ALA A 13 4.80 14.56 6.25
C ALA A 13 5.69 14.18 5.06
N VAL A 14 6.79 13.45 5.26
CA VAL A 14 7.58 12.85 4.17
C VAL A 14 6.73 11.80 3.43
N CYS A 15 5.93 11.05 4.18
CA CYS A 15 4.89 10.16 3.66
C CYS A 15 3.76 10.92 2.96
N PHE A 16 3.46 12.17 3.32
CA PHE A 16 2.49 13.00 2.59
C PHE A 16 3.09 13.59 1.29
N ILE A 17 4.40 13.88 1.26
CA ILE A 17 5.10 14.38 0.08
C ILE A 17 5.42 13.26 -0.93
N PHE A 18 5.71 12.04 -0.46
CA PHE A 18 6.03 10.86 -1.29
C PHE A 18 4.97 9.76 -1.28
N GLY A 19 3.82 9.99 -0.65
CA GLY A 19 2.72 9.04 -0.56
C GLY A 19 2.86 7.95 0.51
N TYR A 20 4.06 7.53 0.93
CA TYR A 20 4.24 6.35 1.79
C TYR A 20 5.46 6.40 2.72
N THR A 21 5.30 5.89 3.96
CA THR A 21 6.33 5.81 5.01
C THR A 21 7.35 4.70 4.77
N SER A 22 7.08 3.79 3.83
CA SER A 22 7.88 2.59 3.57
C SER A 22 8.03 2.43 2.07
N THR A 23 9.07 3.05 1.50
CA THR A 23 9.54 2.64 0.18
C THR A 23 10.67 1.63 0.40
N PRO A 24 10.54 0.38 -0.06
CA PRO A 24 11.53 -0.67 0.20
C PRO A 24 12.88 -0.32 -0.45
N ASN A 25 12.87 0.57 -1.43
CA ASN A 25 14.03 0.96 -2.22
C ASN A 25 14.94 1.99 -1.57
N PHE A 26 14.52 2.64 -0.48
CA PHE A 26 15.28 3.73 0.12
C PHE A 26 15.52 3.52 1.63
N HIS A 27 16.69 3.96 2.08
CA HIS A 27 17.03 4.11 3.48
C HIS A 27 17.00 5.60 3.83
N PHE A 28 16.40 5.93 4.98
CA PHE A 28 16.26 7.29 5.48
C PHE A 28 17.01 7.39 6.82
N PRO A 29 18.23 7.98 6.84
CA PRO A 29 18.96 8.28 8.06
C PRO A 29 18.24 9.35 8.92
N PRO A 30 18.70 9.58 10.16
CA PRO A 30 18.10 10.55 11.07
C PRO A 30 17.92 11.94 10.45
N VAL A 31 16.79 12.56 10.78
CA VAL A 31 16.36 13.84 10.21
C VAL A 31 16.93 15.00 11.00
N THR A 32 17.55 15.97 10.31
CA THR A 32 18.03 17.22 10.93
C THR A 32 16.95 18.29 10.83
N GLN A 33 16.43 18.75 11.97
CA GLN A 33 15.43 19.82 12.03
C GLN A 33 16.10 21.20 11.86
N ILE A 34 15.49 22.07 11.06
CA ILE A 34 15.94 23.44 10.83
C ILE A 34 14.79 24.39 11.16
N SER A 35 15.02 25.30 12.11
CA SER A 35 14.01 26.30 12.50
C SER A 35 13.73 27.27 11.34
N LYS A 36 12.49 27.74 11.25
CA LYS A 36 12.11 28.81 10.29
C LYS A 36 12.96 30.09 10.42
N ASN A 37 13.51 30.35 11.60
CA ASN A 37 14.35 31.54 11.85
C ASN A 37 15.70 31.48 11.15
N SER A 38 16.12 30.29 10.69
CA SER A 38 17.35 30.06 9.93
C SER A 38 17.24 30.49 8.46
N PHE A 39 16.06 30.93 8.00
CA PHE A 39 15.80 31.34 6.61
C PHE A 39 15.55 32.86 6.50
N ARG A 40 15.87 33.41 5.33
CA ARG A 40 15.68 34.83 4.99
C ARG A 40 15.02 34.95 3.61
N PRO A 41 13.77 35.44 3.49
CA PRO A 41 12.84 35.76 4.58
C PRO A 41 12.34 34.50 5.34
N PRO A 42 11.95 34.63 6.62
CA PRO A 42 11.50 33.48 7.41
C PRO A 42 10.16 32.91 6.91
N PRO A 43 10.07 31.59 6.65
CA PRO A 43 8.81 30.92 6.31
C PRO A 43 7.90 30.77 7.54
N LYS A 44 6.65 30.34 7.32
CA LYS A 44 5.66 30.12 8.40
C LYS A 44 5.84 28.81 9.16
N VAL A 45 6.60 27.88 8.61
CA VAL A 45 6.75 26.50 9.10
C VAL A 45 8.22 26.15 9.27
N ASP A 46 8.51 25.27 10.23
CA ASP A 46 9.85 24.70 10.38
C ASP A 46 10.16 23.72 9.24
N SER A 47 11.45 23.54 8.95
CA SER A 47 11.93 22.70 7.87
C SER A 47 12.76 21.53 8.41
N ALA A 48 12.95 20.50 7.59
CA ALA A 48 13.78 19.36 7.94
C ALA A 48 14.63 18.93 6.75
N VAL A 49 15.88 18.55 7.00
CA VAL A 49 16.78 17.98 6.00
C VAL A 49 16.83 16.47 6.21
N VAL A 50 16.54 15.74 5.14
CA VAL A 50 16.56 14.27 5.11
C VAL A 50 17.56 13.85 4.05
N ARG A 51 18.42 12.90 4.39
CA ARG A 51 19.28 12.20 3.43
C ARG A 51 18.49 11.02 2.87
N ILE A 52 18.50 10.83 1.56
CA ILE A 52 17.83 9.71 0.90
C ILE A 52 18.91 8.86 0.26
N GLU A 53 19.04 7.61 0.69
CA GLU A 53 20.00 6.67 0.13
C GLU A 53 19.27 5.52 -0.57
N PRO A 54 19.59 5.23 -1.84
CA PRO A 54 19.12 4.01 -2.48
C PRO A 54 19.63 2.78 -1.72
N ARG A 55 18.75 1.82 -1.41
CA ARG A 55 19.17 0.54 -0.85
C ARG A 55 19.88 -0.29 -1.91
N HIS A 56 21.00 -0.90 -1.52
CA HIS A 56 21.75 -1.82 -2.37
C HIS A 56 21.97 -3.14 -1.61
N PRO A 57 21.53 -4.29 -2.16
CA PRO A 57 20.86 -4.47 -3.45
C PRO A 57 19.43 -3.91 -3.47
N VAL A 58 18.94 -3.57 -4.67
CA VAL A 58 17.54 -3.17 -4.85
C VAL A 58 16.65 -4.36 -4.44
N PRO A 59 15.66 -4.16 -3.56
CA PRO A 59 14.73 -5.23 -3.20
C PRO A 59 14.06 -5.82 -4.44
N PRO A 60 13.84 -7.15 -4.48
CA PRO A 60 13.21 -7.82 -5.62
C PRO A 60 11.68 -7.66 -5.64
N VAL A 61 11.21 -6.41 -5.53
CA VAL A 61 9.79 -6.05 -5.47
C VAL A 61 9.50 -5.05 -6.57
N SER A 62 8.49 -5.34 -7.40
CA SER A 62 8.03 -4.39 -8.42
C SER A 62 7.44 -3.15 -7.75
N PHE A 63 7.90 -1.97 -8.18
CA PHE A 63 7.38 -0.71 -7.68
C PHE A 63 5.87 -0.55 -7.94
N ALA A 64 5.38 -1.01 -9.09
CA ALA A 64 3.97 -0.94 -9.45
C ALA A 64 3.09 -1.76 -8.50
N GLU A 65 3.53 -2.98 -8.16
CA GLU A 65 2.86 -3.85 -7.21
C GLU A 65 2.85 -3.24 -5.80
N TRP A 66 3.99 -2.67 -5.40
CA TRP A 66 4.16 -2.04 -4.09
C TRP A 66 3.29 -0.79 -3.93
N ASP A 67 3.30 0.12 -4.90
CA ASP A 67 2.44 1.31 -4.88
C ASP A 67 0.96 0.92 -4.94
N GLY A 68 0.59 -0.06 -5.76
CA GLY A 68 -0.79 -0.55 -5.86
C GLY A 68 -1.34 -1.09 -4.54
N ILE A 69 -0.59 -1.94 -3.84
CA ILE A 69 -1.04 -2.48 -2.55
C ILE A 69 -1.09 -1.40 -1.47
N LEU A 70 -0.12 -0.49 -1.46
CA LEU A 70 -0.05 0.62 -0.52
C LEU A 70 -1.25 1.57 -0.67
N ARG A 71 -1.62 1.93 -1.90
CA ARG A 71 -2.81 2.76 -2.19
C ARG A 71 -4.07 2.18 -1.57
N LEU A 72 -4.26 0.86 -1.68
CA LEU A 72 -5.44 0.18 -1.15
C LEU A 72 -5.40 0.05 0.37
N VAL A 73 -4.25 -0.31 0.94
CA VAL A 73 -4.07 -0.46 2.40
C VAL A 73 -4.25 0.87 3.13
N PHE A 74 -3.68 1.95 2.59
CA PHE A 74 -3.67 3.27 3.25
C PHE A 74 -4.82 4.19 2.85
N ALA A 75 -5.68 3.81 1.90
CA ALA A 75 -6.88 4.56 1.50
C ALA A 75 -7.69 5.06 2.72
N ARG A 76 -7.85 4.20 3.74
CA ARG A 76 -8.34 4.61 5.07
C ARG A 76 -7.48 3.95 6.15
N LYS A 77 -6.36 4.59 6.53
CA LYS A 77 -5.36 4.05 7.48
C LYS A 77 -5.89 3.56 8.83
N ASN A 78 -7.03 4.09 9.27
CA ASN A 78 -7.65 3.77 10.56
C ASN A 78 -8.76 2.69 10.48
N LYS A 79 -9.16 2.26 9.28
CA LYS A 79 -10.10 1.15 9.07
C LYS A 79 -9.34 -0.17 8.95
N THR A 80 -10.07 -1.28 9.06
CA THR A 80 -9.49 -2.61 8.87
C THR A 80 -9.15 -2.83 7.41
N ILE A 81 -8.16 -3.69 7.13
CA ILE A 81 -7.78 -4.03 5.75
C ILE A 81 -8.97 -4.63 5.02
N ALA A 82 -9.73 -5.55 5.65
CA ALA A 82 -10.94 -6.09 5.03
C ALA A 82 -11.94 -5.01 4.58
N ALA A 83 -12.12 -3.94 5.39
CA ALA A 83 -13.00 -2.84 5.02
C ALA A 83 -12.44 -1.98 3.89
N ASN A 84 -11.12 -1.88 3.72
CA ASN A 84 -10.54 -1.16 2.60
C ASN A 84 -10.66 -1.94 1.28
N PHE A 85 -10.71 -3.27 1.35
CA PHE A 85 -10.82 -4.14 0.18
C PHE A 85 -12.28 -4.51 -0.19
N SER A 86 -13.27 -4.24 0.67
CA SER A 86 -14.70 -4.56 0.45
C SER A 86 -15.46 -3.60 -0.49
N GLY A 87 -14.75 -2.94 -1.42
CA GLY A 87 -15.36 -1.97 -2.32
C GLY A 87 -15.53 -2.56 -3.72
N LYS A 88 -16.72 -2.44 -4.32
CA LYS A 88 -16.97 -2.93 -5.70
C LYS A 88 -15.98 -2.40 -6.73
N ALA A 89 -15.54 -1.15 -6.60
CA ALA A 89 -14.50 -0.56 -7.46
C ALA A 89 -13.14 -1.28 -7.31
N VAL A 90 -12.75 -1.62 -6.08
CA VAL A 90 -11.52 -2.35 -5.78
C VAL A 90 -11.63 -3.80 -6.29
N ALA A 91 -12.75 -4.48 -6.02
CA ALA A 91 -13.01 -5.82 -6.52
C ALA A 91 -12.99 -5.89 -8.05
N SER A 92 -13.58 -4.90 -8.73
CA SER A 92 -13.57 -4.79 -10.20
C SER A 92 -12.14 -4.59 -10.76
N LEU A 93 -11.34 -3.71 -10.12
CA LEU A 93 -9.94 -3.50 -10.48
C LEU A 93 -9.11 -4.78 -10.34
N LEU A 94 -9.18 -5.42 -9.16
CA LEU A 94 -8.45 -6.65 -8.89
C LEU A 94 -8.88 -7.78 -9.80
N ARG A 95 -10.19 -7.88 -10.09
CA ARG A 95 -10.74 -8.85 -11.04
C ARG A 95 -10.11 -8.68 -12.42
N LYS A 96 -9.99 -7.45 -12.93
CA LYS A 96 -9.36 -7.18 -14.22
C LYS A 96 -7.91 -7.69 -14.25
N HIS A 97 -7.10 -7.31 -13.25
CA HIS A 97 -5.70 -7.76 -13.16
C HIS A 97 -5.58 -9.29 -13.04
N TYR A 98 -6.48 -9.91 -12.28
CA TYR A 98 -6.51 -11.36 -12.11
C TYR A 98 -6.85 -12.08 -13.42
N LEU A 99 -7.82 -11.58 -14.19
CA LEU A 99 -8.15 -12.15 -15.51
C LEU A 99 -6.99 -12.00 -16.51
N GLU A 100 -6.31 -10.86 -16.51
CA GLU A 100 -5.10 -10.65 -17.32
C GLU A 100 -3.98 -11.62 -16.93
N SER A 101 -3.80 -11.86 -15.62
CA SER A 101 -2.86 -12.83 -15.06
C SER A 101 -3.19 -14.28 -15.47
N CYS A 102 -4.47 -14.65 -15.43
CA CYS A 102 -4.97 -15.95 -15.86
C CYS A 102 -4.75 -16.16 -17.36
N ALA A 103 -5.08 -15.15 -18.19
CA ALA A 103 -4.88 -15.18 -19.63
C ALA A 103 -3.41 -15.34 -20.02
N ALA A 104 -2.49 -14.65 -19.34
CA ALA A 104 -1.05 -14.75 -19.60
C ALA A 104 -0.47 -16.15 -19.33
N ARG A 105 -1.09 -16.94 -18.43
CA ARG A 105 -0.66 -18.31 -18.12
C ARG A 105 -1.49 -19.40 -18.79
N GLY A 106 -2.60 -19.04 -19.44
CA GLY A 106 -3.55 -20.01 -19.98
C GLY A 106 -4.29 -20.82 -18.90
N VAL A 107 -4.40 -20.30 -17.67
CA VAL A 107 -5.09 -20.96 -16.56
C VAL A 107 -6.51 -20.39 -16.43
N GLN A 108 -7.50 -21.24 -16.15
CA GLN A 108 -8.86 -20.79 -15.88
C GLN A 108 -8.96 -20.18 -14.49
N PRO A 109 -9.73 -19.09 -14.31
CA PRO A 109 -9.86 -18.45 -13.01
C PRO A 109 -10.59 -19.36 -12.02
N ASP A 110 -10.01 -19.47 -10.83
CA ASP A 110 -10.62 -20.15 -9.69
C ASP A 110 -11.03 -19.11 -8.62
N PRO A 111 -12.32 -19.00 -8.26
CA PRO A 111 -13.48 -19.73 -8.80
C PRO A 111 -13.90 -19.31 -10.23
N PRO A 112 -14.51 -20.22 -11.03
CA PRO A 112 -14.98 -19.92 -12.39
C PRO A 112 -16.01 -18.78 -12.46
N ALA A 113 -16.72 -18.56 -11.35
CA ALA A 113 -17.67 -17.45 -11.19
C ALA A 113 -17.03 -16.08 -11.44
N ILE A 114 -15.71 -15.93 -11.24
CA ILE A 114 -15.00 -14.67 -11.50
C ILE A 114 -15.09 -14.26 -12.97
N SER A 115 -15.15 -15.21 -13.92
CA SER A 115 -15.34 -14.89 -15.35
C SER A 115 -16.73 -14.35 -15.68
N SER A 116 -17.73 -14.60 -14.83
CA SER A 116 -19.10 -14.14 -15.06
C SER A 116 -19.18 -12.60 -15.07
N PRO A 117 -19.88 -12.00 -16.05
CA PRO A 117 -20.07 -10.55 -16.09
C PRO A 117 -21.03 -10.03 -15.01
N VAL A 118 -21.89 -10.89 -14.46
CA VAL A 118 -22.91 -10.49 -13.46
C VAL A 118 -22.36 -10.65 -12.05
N ASP A 119 -21.91 -11.85 -11.69
CA ASP A 119 -21.51 -12.19 -10.31
C ASP A 119 -19.98 -12.17 -10.09
N GLY A 120 -19.20 -11.90 -11.14
CA GLY A 120 -17.74 -12.03 -11.08
C GLY A 120 -17.07 -11.04 -10.14
N VAL A 121 -17.66 -9.86 -9.93
CA VAL A 121 -17.15 -8.86 -8.98
C VAL A 121 -17.34 -9.33 -7.55
N ASP A 122 -18.52 -9.86 -7.23
CA ASP A 122 -18.83 -10.35 -5.88
C ASP A 122 -18.02 -11.61 -5.56
N ALA A 123 -17.83 -12.51 -6.54
CA ALA A 123 -16.94 -13.66 -6.41
C ALA A 123 -15.48 -13.26 -6.12
N MET A 124 -14.99 -12.20 -6.78
CA MET A 124 -13.65 -11.69 -6.54
C MET A 124 -13.52 -11.08 -5.14
N GLU A 125 -14.53 -10.33 -4.69
CA GLU A 125 -14.55 -9.78 -3.33
C GLU A 125 -14.46 -10.89 -2.28
N GLN A 126 -15.22 -11.98 -2.45
CA GLN A 126 -15.16 -13.12 -1.52
C GLN A 126 -13.79 -13.82 -1.55
N LYS A 127 -13.17 -13.98 -2.72
CA LYS A 127 -11.80 -14.53 -2.82
C LYS A 127 -10.80 -13.66 -2.06
N VAL A 128 -10.82 -12.34 -2.28
CA VAL A 128 -9.96 -11.38 -1.57
C VAL A 128 -10.17 -11.45 -0.06
N LEU A 129 -11.41 -11.47 0.41
CA LEU A 129 -11.71 -11.59 1.84
C LEU A 129 -11.22 -12.92 2.43
N THR A 130 -11.29 -14.00 1.66
CA THR A 130 -10.78 -15.32 2.07
C THR A 130 -9.25 -15.28 2.24
N ILE A 131 -8.54 -14.65 1.31
CA ILE A 131 -7.08 -14.46 1.39
C ILE A 131 -6.70 -13.61 2.61
N LEU A 132 -7.45 -12.53 2.88
CA LEU A 132 -7.19 -11.68 4.04
C LEU A 132 -7.43 -12.41 5.37
N ARG A 133 -8.43 -13.31 5.42
CA ARG A 133 -8.70 -14.16 6.59
C ARG A 133 -7.63 -15.22 6.79
N SER A 134 -7.21 -15.91 5.72
CA SER A 134 -6.17 -16.96 5.81
C SER A 134 -4.80 -16.39 6.16
N SER A 135 -4.50 -15.17 5.71
CA SER A 135 -3.25 -14.48 6.02
C SER A 135 -3.25 -13.71 7.36
N GLY A 136 -4.41 -13.58 8.02
CA GLY A 136 -4.54 -12.91 9.32
C GLY A 136 -4.48 -11.38 9.28
N PHE A 137 -4.69 -10.77 8.10
CA PHE A 137 -4.70 -9.32 7.93
C PHE A 137 -6.10 -8.69 7.95
N ASP A 138 -7.17 -9.50 7.96
CA ASP A 138 -8.57 -9.06 7.91
C ASP A 138 -8.92 -7.97 8.95
N LYS A 139 -8.46 -8.15 10.21
CA LYS A 139 -8.72 -7.25 11.34
C LYS A 139 -7.60 -6.24 11.59
N LYS A 140 -6.43 -6.40 10.96
CA LYS A 140 -5.32 -5.44 11.07
C LYS A 140 -5.71 -4.11 10.42
N ARG A 141 -4.98 -3.04 10.75
CA ARG A 141 -5.21 -1.68 10.24
C ARG A 141 -3.91 -1.16 9.64
N GLY A 142 -4.00 -0.45 8.51
CA GLY A 142 -2.83 0.04 7.76
C GLY A 142 -1.84 0.84 8.61
N ARG A 143 -2.31 1.67 9.54
CA ARG A 143 -1.44 2.46 10.43
C ARG A 143 -0.48 1.66 11.33
N VAL A 144 -0.75 0.36 11.54
CA VAL A 144 0.03 -0.51 12.43
C VAL A 144 0.97 -1.41 11.63
N LEU A 145 0.78 -1.51 10.32
CA LEU A 145 1.61 -2.37 9.47
C LEU A 145 2.96 -1.72 9.22
N ASP A 146 4.02 -2.54 9.32
CA ASP A 146 5.37 -2.19 8.92
C ASP A 146 5.67 -2.69 7.49
N GLU A 147 6.90 -2.48 7.02
CA GLU A 147 7.37 -2.89 5.70
C GLU A 147 7.24 -4.42 5.51
N ASP A 148 7.62 -5.20 6.52
CA ASP A 148 7.58 -6.67 6.48
C ASP A 148 6.16 -7.21 6.40
N ASP A 149 5.23 -6.64 7.15
CA ASP A 149 3.81 -7.01 7.11
C ASP A 149 3.19 -6.72 5.74
N LEU A 150 3.55 -5.60 5.11
CA LEU A 150 3.11 -5.28 3.75
C LEU A 150 3.69 -6.24 2.71
N LEU A 151 4.97 -6.63 2.85
CA LEU A 151 5.60 -7.63 1.99
C LEU A 151 4.95 -9.01 2.15
N ARG A 152 4.60 -9.42 3.38
CA ARG A 152 3.85 -10.67 3.65
C ARG A 152 2.46 -10.63 3.02
N LEU A 153 1.78 -9.50 3.12
CA LEU A 153 0.46 -9.31 2.51
C LEU A 153 0.55 -9.40 0.98
N LEU A 154 1.52 -8.70 0.36
CA LEU A 154 1.76 -8.76 -1.07
C LEU A 154 2.08 -10.19 -1.53
N LEU A 155 2.88 -10.92 -0.77
CA LEU A 155 3.19 -12.31 -1.03
C LEU A 155 1.95 -13.21 -0.97
N ALA A 156 1.03 -12.98 -0.03
CA ALA A 156 -0.21 -13.74 0.08
C ALA A 156 -1.09 -13.58 -1.16
N PHE A 157 -1.22 -12.36 -1.70
CA PHE A 157 -1.95 -12.11 -2.94
C PHE A 157 -1.23 -12.67 -4.17
N LYS A 158 0.11 -12.57 -4.22
CA LYS A 158 0.91 -13.10 -5.32
C LYS A 158 0.84 -14.63 -5.43
N LYS A 159 0.74 -15.35 -4.30
CA LYS A 159 0.52 -16.80 -4.29
C LYS A 159 -0.80 -17.22 -4.92
N GLU A 160 -1.80 -16.35 -4.82
CA GLU A 160 -3.13 -16.51 -5.41
C GLU A 160 -3.25 -15.82 -6.78
N ASP A 161 -2.11 -15.40 -7.32
CA ASP A 161 -1.96 -14.77 -8.63
C ASP A 161 -2.72 -13.46 -8.84
N ILE A 162 -3.05 -12.79 -7.74
CA ILE A 162 -3.65 -11.45 -7.74
C ILE A 162 -2.53 -10.41 -7.74
N ARG A 163 -2.56 -9.53 -8.74
CA ARG A 163 -1.59 -8.45 -8.95
C ARG A 163 -2.23 -7.08 -8.75
N PHE A 164 -1.44 -6.11 -8.31
CA PHE A 164 -1.88 -4.76 -7.96
C PHE A 164 -1.45 -3.68 -8.96
N GLY A 165 -0.60 -4.01 -9.94
CA GLY A 165 -0.12 -3.08 -10.96
C GLY A 165 0.20 -3.74 -12.29
#